data_AF-A0A2M8Z7C9-F1
#
_entry.id   AF-A0A2M8Z7C9-F1
#
_cell.length_a   1.000
_cell.length_b   1.000
_cell.length_c   1.000
_cell.angle_alpha   90.00
_cell.angle_beta   90.00
_cell.angle_gamma   90.00
#
_symmetry.space_group_name_H-M   'P 1'
#
loop_
_entity.id
_entity.type
_entity.pdbx_description
1 polymer ?
#
loop_
_entity_poly.entity_id
_entity_poly.type
_entity_poly.pdbx_seq_one_letter_code
_entity_poly.pdbx_strand_id
1 'polypeptide(L)' 'MPRGVRKTPLEKLQEELKEVQESIQQYKNSLVTLGEKEKDIQDKIKLEQFKEVSTILDEHEMSIMDLKELLISSKAD' A
#
# COMPACT_ATOMS: atom_id res chain seq x y z
N MET A 1 33.26 -44.53 -4.98
CA MET A 1 32.40 -43.36 -5.25
C MET A 1 33.22 -42.10 -4.98
N PRO A 2 33.21 -41.09 -5.87
CA PRO A 2 33.93 -39.85 -5.62
C PRO A 2 33.35 -39.23 -4.35
N ARG A 3 34.16 -39.11 -3.30
CA ARG A 3 33.77 -38.43 -2.07
C ARG A 3 33.62 -36.96 -2.44
N GLY A 4 32.37 -36.46 -2.45
CA GLY A 4 32.06 -35.09 -2.80
C GLY A 4 32.98 -34.13 -2.07
N VAL A 5 33.58 -33.21 -2.82
CA VAL A 5 34.47 -32.16 -2.30
C VAL A 5 33.72 -31.42 -1.19
N ARG A 6 34.26 -31.44 0.03
CA ARG A 6 33.67 -30.70 1.15
C ARG A 6 33.77 -29.21 0.80
N LYS A 7 32.62 -28.53 0.72
CA LYS A 7 32.58 -27.08 0.51
C LYS A 7 33.45 -26.38 1.55
N THR A 8 34.27 -25.44 1.09
CA THR A 8 35.14 -24.66 1.97
C THR A 8 34.30 -23.77 2.89
N PRO A 9 34.82 -23.34 4.05
CA PRO A 9 34.10 -22.40 4.92
C PRO A 9 33.70 -21.12 4.17
N LEU A 10 34.52 -20.67 3.22
CA LEU A 10 34.25 -19.50 2.40
C LEU A 10 33.07 -19.73 1.44
N GLU A 11 32.98 -20.88 0.79
CA GLU A 11 31.84 -21.22 -0.08
C GLU A 11 30.52 -21.28 0.71
N LYS A 12 30.54 -21.79 1.95
CA LYS A 12 29.36 -21.79 2.82
C LYS A 12 28.91 -20.37 3.17
N LEU A 13 29.86 -19.49 3.55
CA LEU A 13 29.56 -18.09 3.83
C LEU A 13 29.04 -17.34 2.60
N GLN A 14 29.53 -17.67 1.40
CA GLN A 14 29.01 -17.12 0.15
C GLN A 14 27.58 -17.59 -0.17
N GLU A 15 27.27 -18.87 0.10
CA GLU A 15 25.91 -19.38 -0.03
C GLU A 15 24.95 -18.71 0.96
N GLU A 16 25.33 -18.62 2.24
CA GLU A 16 24.54 -17.92 3.25
C GLU A 16 24.32 -16.45 2.87
N LEU A 17 25.35 -15.76 2.39
CA LEU A 17 25.23 -14.38 1.93
C LEU A 17 24.23 -14.26 0.76
N LYS A 18 24.29 -15.20 -0.19
CA LYS A 18 23.39 -15.23 -1.35
C LYS A 18 21.94 -15.46 -0.93
N GLU A 19 21.69 -16.41 -0.03
CA GLU A 19 20.35 -16.69 0.51
C GLU A 19 19.78 -15.47 1.25
N VAL A 20 20.61 -14.77 2.03
CA VAL A 20 20.21 -13.53 2.71
C VAL A 20 19.89 -12.44 1.69
N GLN A 21 20.69 -12.27 0.64
CA GLN A 21 20.43 -11.29 -0.42
C GLN A 21 19.14 -11.59 -1.19
N GLU A 22 18.88 -12.85 -1.52
CA GLU A 22 17.64 -13.27 -2.18
C GLU A 22 16.43 -12.99 -1.27
N SER A 23 16.53 -13.31 0.01
CA SER A 23 15.49 -13.01 1.01
C SER A 23 15.22 -11.51 1.11
N ILE A 24 16.27 -10.69 1.17
CA ILE A 24 16.14 -9.21 1.17
C ILE A 24 15.37 -8.75 -0.07
N GLN A 25 15.68 -9.29 -1.25
CA GLN A 25 15.02 -8.91 -2.48
C GLN A 25 13.54 -9.31 -2.49
N GLN A 26 13.22 -10.51 -2.00
CA GLN A 26 11.84 -10.97 -1.87
C GLN A 26 11.03 -10.07 -0.92
N TYR A 27 11.59 -9.69 0.23
CA TYR A 27 10.93 -8.78 1.16
C TYR A 27 10.73 -7.39 0.57
N LYS A 28 11.71 -6.85 -0.18
CA LYS A 28 11.53 -5.58 -0.91
C LYS A 28 10.37 -5.63 -1.90
N ASN A 29 10.28 -6.69 -2.69
CA ASN A 29 9.16 -6.86 -3.63
C ASN A 29 7.81 -6.97 -2.90
N SER A 30 7.80 -7.66 -1.75
CA SER A 30 6.62 -7.77 -0.89
C SER A 30 6.20 -6.42 -0.33
N LEU A 31 7.15 -5.58 0.10
CA LEU A 31 6.90 -4.22 0.56
C LEU A 31 6.28 -3.33 -0.53
N VAL A 32 6.78 -3.42 -1.77
CA VAL A 32 6.19 -2.68 -2.91
C VAL A 32 4.73 -3.09 -3.10
N THR A 33 4.46 -4.39 -3.12
CA THR A 33 3.09 -4.92 -3.28
C THR A 33 2.17 -4.47 -2.14
N LEU A 34 2.68 -4.43 -0.90
CA LEU A 34 1.90 -3.95 0.24
C LEU A 34 1.64 -2.44 0.16
N GLY A 35 2.60 -1.66 -0.32
CA GLY A 35 2.42 -0.22 -0.54
C GLY A 35 1.36 0.09 -1.61
N GLU A 36 1.30 -0.69 -2.69
CA GLU A 36 0.22 -0.58 -3.69
C GLU A 36 -1.14 -0.90 -3.07
N LYS A 37 -1.24 -1.99 -2.29
CA LYS A 37 -2.47 -2.36 -1.58
C LYS A 37 -2.89 -1.29 -0.56
N GLU A 38 -1.95 -0.69 0.14
CA GLU A 38 -2.23 0.41 1.07
C GLU A 38 -2.90 1.57 0.33
N LYS A 39 -2.31 1.99 -0.80
CA LYS A 39 -2.87 3.06 -1.64
C LYS A 39 -4.26 2.72 -2.15
N ASP A 40 -4.46 1.50 -2.65
CA ASP A 40 -5.77 1.03 -3.11
C ASP A 40 -6.83 1.07 -1.99
N ILE A 41 -6.45 0.69 -0.76
CA ILE A 41 -7.34 0.76 0.39
C ILE A 41 -7.66 2.23 0.74
N GLN A 42 -6.66 3.11 0.75
CA GLN A 42 -6.88 4.53 1.00
C GLN A 42 -7.84 5.16 -0.04
N ASP A 43 -7.70 4.80 -1.31
CA ASP A 43 -8.57 5.32 -2.37
C ASP A 43 -9.99 4.74 -2.25
N LYS A 44 -10.15 3.47 -1.86
CA LYS A 44 -11.46 2.89 -1.53
C LYS A 44 -12.13 3.60 -0.35
N ILE A 45 -11.40 3.90 0.72
CA ILE A 45 -11.93 4.63 1.88
C ILE A 45 -12.45 6.00 1.44
N LYS A 46 -11.66 6.75 0.65
CA LYS A 46 -12.10 8.06 0.13
C LYS A 46 -13.36 7.95 -0.73
N LEU A 47 -13.46 6.91 -1.55
CA LEU A 47 -14.64 6.66 -2.37
C LEU A 47 -15.87 6.32 -1.53
N GLU A 48 -15.74 5.52 -0.48
CA GLU A 48 -16.84 5.23 0.44
C GLU A 48 -17.29 6.48 1.20
N GLN A 49 -16.34 7.27 1.73
CA GLN A 49 -16.65 8.56 2.36
C GLN A 49 -17.39 9.49 1.39
N PHE A 50 -16.95 9.55 0.14
CA PHE A 50 -17.63 10.37 -0.87
C PHE A 50 -19.04 9.86 -1.18
N LYS A 51 -19.23 8.52 -1.24
CA LYS A 51 -20.56 7.93 -1.42
C LYS A 51 -21.48 8.22 -0.25
N GLU A 52 -21.01 8.08 0.99
CA GLU A 52 -21.80 8.41 2.17
C GLU A 52 -22.26 9.87 2.13
N VAL A 53 -21.33 10.80 1.83
CA VAL A 53 -21.65 12.22 1.69
C VAL A 53 -22.61 12.48 0.52
N SER A 54 -22.46 11.76 -0.60
CA SER A 54 -23.34 11.89 -1.76
C SER A 54 -24.76 11.39 -1.47
N THR A 55 -24.90 10.27 -0.75
CA THR A 55 -26.21 9.76 -0.33
C THR A 55 -26.91 10.75 0.60
N ILE A 56 -26.20 11.33 1.57
CA ILE A 56 -26.74 12.35 2.46
C ILE A 56 -27.17 13.59 1.67
N LEU A 57 -26.37 14.01 0.69
CA LEU A 57 -26.70 15.11 -0.22
C LEU A 57 -27.99 14.85 -0.99
N ASP A 58 -28.12 13.65 -1.58
CA ASP A 58 -29.31 13.24 -2.33
C ASP A 58 -30.54 13.19 -1.42
N GLU A 59 -30.42 12.70 -0.18
CA GLU A 59 -31.50 12.69 0.82
C GLU A 59 -31.96 14.11 1.21
N HIS A 60 -31.06 15.08 1.18
CA HIS A 60 -31.35 16.49 1.46
C HIS A 60 -31.74 17.30 0.22
N GLU A 61 -31.89 16.67 -0.95
CA GLU A 61 -32.09 17.35 -2.26
C GLU A 61 -31.04 18.45 -2.52
N MET A 62 -29.83 18.30 -1.95
CA MET A 62 -28.77 19.28 -2.04
C MET A 62 -27.75 18.85 -3.09
N SER A 63 -27.29 19.79 -3.92
CA SER A 63 -26.24 19.52 -4.88
C SER A 63 -24.87 19.50 -4.20
N ILE A 64 -23.93 18.74 -4.77
CA ILE A 64 -22.51 18.83 -4.43
C ILE A 64 -21.99 20.28 -4.51
N MET A 65 -22.58 21.11 -5.40
CA MET A 65 -22.27 22.55 -5.46
C MET A 65 -22.71 23.31 -4.22
N ASP A 66 -23.88 22.99 -3.67
CA ASP A 66 -24.40 23.62 -2.45
C ASP A 66 -23.56 23.22 -1.23
N LEU A 67 -23.11 21.96 -1.16
CA LEU A 67 -22.18 21.50 -0.11
C LEU A 67 -20.82 22.19 -0.24
N LYS A 68 -20.32 22.37 -1.47
CA LYS A 68 -19.08 23.12 -1.74
C LYS A 68 -19.19 24.58 -1.31
N GLU A 69 -20.30 25.24 -1.62
CA GLU A 69 -20.54 26.64 -1.20
C GLU A 69 -20.67 26.76 0.31
N LEU A 70 -21.38 25.84 0.98
CA LEU A 70 -21.47 25.81 2.45
C LEU A 70 -20.12 25.59 3.13
N LEU A 71 -19.27 24.71 2.60
CA LEU A 71 -17.91 24.48 3.12
C LEU A 71 -16.98 25.68 2.88
N ILE A 72 -17.14 26.41 1.78
CA ILE A 72 -16.39 27.64 1.52
C ILE A 72 -16.87 28.74 2.47
N SER A 73 -18.17 28.85 2.68
CA SER A 73 -18.77 29.86 3.55
C SER A 73 -18.48 29.59 5.04
N SER A 74 -18.37 28.34 5.47
CA SER A 74 -18.09 27.99 6.89
C SER A 74 -16.62 28.10 7.29
N LYS A 75 -15.70 28.19 6.31
CA LYS A 75 -14.26 28.38 6.53
C LYS A 75 -13.83 29.85 6.50
N ALA A 76 -14.79 30.75 6.28
CA ALA A 76 -14.59 32.19 6.16
C ALA A 76 -14.78 32.96 7.49
N ASP A 77 -15.14 32.27 8.58
CA ASP A 77 -15.18 32.80 9.96
C ASP A 77 -14.10 32.16 10.86
#